data_AF-A0A925G756-F1
#
_entry.id   AF-A0A925G756-F1
#
_cell.length_a   1.000
_cell.length_b   1.000
_cell.length_c   1.000
_cell.angle_alpha   90.00
_cell.angle_beta   90.00
_cell.angle_gamma   90.00
#
_symmetry.space_group_name_H-M   'P 1'
#
loop_
_entity.id
_entity.type
_entity.pdbx_description
1 polymer ?
#
loop_
_entity_poly.entity_id
_entity_poly.type
_entity_poly.pdbx_seq_one_letter_code
_entity_poly.pdbx_strand_id
1 'polypeptide(L)' 'GGTNVYATDKDFEPLFRALAEEVVSSYIIAFYPPEEHRRDGRFHTLRIQAPRGLTVRQSRPGYKSSDK' A
#
# COMPACT_ATOMS: atom_id res chain seq x y z
N GLY A 1 -13.38 -10.55 -5.59
CA GLY A 1 -13.25 -11.98 -5.89
C GLY A 1 -11.78 -12.26 -6.16
N GLY A 2 -11.22 -13.28 -5.54
CA GLY A 2 -9.82 -13.68 -5.77
C GLY A 2 -9.77 -14.83 -6.77
N THR A 3 -8.88 -14.75 -7.75
CA THR A 3 -8.58 -15.84 -8.69
C THR A 3 -7.46 -16.69 -8.10
N ASN A 4 -7.71 -17.97 -7.85
CA ASN A 4 -6.67 -18.89 -7.40
C ASN A 4 -5.84 -19.34 -8.61
N VAL A 5 -4.56 -18.96 -8.65
CA VAL A 5 -3.61 -19.39 -9.66
C VAL A 5 -2.70 -20.45 -9.03
N TYR A 6 -2.80 -21.70 -9.51
CA TYR A 6 -1.92 -22.78 -9.10
C TYR A 6 -0.67 -22.77 -9.98
N ALA A 7 0.51 -22.62 -9.38
CA ALA A 7 1.76 -22.76 -10.08
C ALA A 7 1.97 -24.24 -10.46
N THR A 8 1.89 -24.56 -11.75
CA THR A 8 2.41 -25.84 -12.27
C THR A 8 3.92 -25.68 -12.45
N ASP A 9 4.70 -26.64 -11.93
CA ASP A 9 6.09 -26.59 -11.46
C ASP A 9 7.16 -25.71 -12.15
N LYS A 10 6.94 -25.10 -13.31
CA LYS A 10 7.89 -24.17 -13.98
C LYS A 10 7.26 -23.04 -14.80
N ASP A 11 5.94 -22.88 -14.80
CA ASP A 11 5.28 -21.79 -15.54
C ASP A 11 4.71 -20.73 -14.58
N PHE A 12 5.46 -19.64 -14.44
CA PHE A 12 5.12 -18.51 -13.59
C PHE A 12 4.46 -17.37 -14.37
N GLU A 13 4.31 -17.48 -15.70
CA GLU A 13 3.73 -16.42 -16.52
C GLU A 13 2.33 -16.01 -16.04
N PRO A 14 1.41 -16.95 -15.71
CA PRO A 14 0.08 -16.58 -15.23
C PRO A 14 0.11 -15.85 -13.89
N LEU A 15 1.04 -16.22 -12.99
CA LEU A 15 1.23 -15.56 -11.70
C LEU A 15 1.77 -14.13 -11.89
N PHE A 16 2.80 -13.95 -12.72
CA PHE A 16 3.37 -12.63 -12.99
C PHE A 16 2.36 -11.72 -13.70
N ARG A 17 1.55 -12.25 -14.61
CA ARG A 17 0.46 -11.50 -15.27
C ARG A 17 -0.60 -11.05 -14.28
N ALA A 18 -1.06 -11.95 -13.40
CA ALA A 18 -2.03 -11.60 -12.36
C ALA A 18 -1.49 -10.53 -11.39
N LEU A 19 -0.21 -10.63 -10.99
CA LEU A 19 0.45 -9.60 -10.16
C LEU A 19 0.59 -8.27 -10.90
N ALA A 20 0.95 -8.29 -12.18
CA ALA A 20 1.05 -7.07 -12.99
C ALA A 20 -0.32 -6.38 -13.13
N GLU A 21 -1.39 -7.13 -13.36
CA GLU A 21 -2.76 -6.59 -13.41
C GLU A 21 -3.20 -5.97 -12.07
N GLU A 22 -2.87 -6.62 -10.94
CA GLU A 22 -3.13 -6.06 -9.61
C GLU A 22 -2.37 -4.73 -9.41
N VAL A 23 -1.10 -4.67 -9.80
CA VAL A 23 -0.24 -3.48 -9.66
C VAL A 23 -0.72 -2.32 -10.53
N VAL A 24 -1.16 -2.56 -11.77
CA VAL A 24 -1.63 -1.50 -12.69
C VAL A 24 -2.94 -0.85 -12.21
N SER A 25 -3.73 -1.55 -11.38
CA SER A 25 -4.96 -0.99 -10.79
C SER A 25 -4.77 -0.19 -9.49
N SER A 26 -3.53 -0.12 -8.99
CA SER A 26 -3.22 0.45 -7.67
C SER A 26 -2.72 1.89 -7.76
N TYR A 27 -3.48 2.84 -7.20
CA TYR A 27 -2.99 4.20 -7.00
C TYR A 27 -2.12 4.27 -5.73
N ILE A 28 -0.87 4.70 -5.87
CA ILE A 28 0.07 4.86 -4.74
C ILE A 28 0.02 6.32 -4.25
N ILE A 29 -0.19 6.51 -2.95
CA ILE A 29 -0.11 7.82 -2.28
C ILE A 29 1.15 7.83 -1.42
N ALA A 30 2.05 8.79 -1.67
CA ALA A 30 3.20 9.06 -0.82
C ALA A 30 2.88 10.20 0.16
N PHE A 31 3.22 10.00 1.43
CA PHE A 31 3.11 11.02 2.48
C PHE A 31 4.50 11.31 3.04
N TYR A 32 4.89 12.58 3.03
CA TYR A 32 6.14 13.06 3.63
C TYR A 32 5.81 13.82 4.91
N PRO A 33 6.30 13.37 6.08
CA PRO A 33 6.05 14.06 7.34
C PRO A 33 6.53 15.53 7.32
N PRO A 34 5.79 16.44 7.97
CA PRO A 34 6.27 17.80 8.24
C PRO A 34 7.49 17.76 9.14
N GLU A 35 8.36 18.78 9.09
CA GLU A 35 9.68 18.75 9.70
C GLU A 35 9.66 18.46 11.20
N GLU A 36 8.68 19.01 11.90
CA GLU A 36 8.49 18.88 13.34
C GLU A 36 8.26 17.43 13.77
N HIS A 37 7.74 16.60 12.86
CA HIS A 37 7.36 15.21 13.12
C HIS A 37 8.32 14.19 12.47
N ARG A 38 9.43 14.64 11.86
CA ARG A 38 10.39 13.73 11.20
C ARG A 38 11.29 12.98 12.18
N ARG A 39 11.55 13.56 13.36
CA ARG A 39 12.51 13.03 14.35
C ARG A 39 12.01 13.23 15.79
N ASP A 40 10.79 12.81 16.06
CA ASP A 40 10.20 12.92 17.41
C ASP A 40 10.03 11.56 18.10
N GLY A 41 10.48 10.46 17.49
CA GLY A 41 10.37 9.09 18.00
C GLY A 41 8.93 8.55 18.12
N ARG A 42 7.92 9.36 17.78
CA ARG A 42 6.51 9.07 17.99
C ARG A 42 5.89 8.33 16.80
N PHE A 43 4.83 7.60 17.11
CA PHE A 43 3.96 7.03 16.09
C PHE A 43 2.90 8.06 15.70
N HIS A 44 2.82 8.36 14.40
CA HIS A 44 1.87 9.29 13.80
C HIS A 44 0.84 8.52 12.99
N THR A 45 -0.43 8.66 13.38
CA THR A 45 -1.54 8.03 12.67
C THR A 45 -1.80 8.76 11.35
N LEU A 46 -1.98 8.00 10.28
CA LEU A 46 -2.39 8.51 8.97
C LEU A 46 -3.86 8.15 8.73
N ARG A 47 -4.64 9.10 8.22
CA ARG A 47 -6.02 8.87 7.81
C ARG A 47 -6.19 9.29 6.36
N ILE A 48 -6.53 8.33 5.50
CA ILE A 48 -6.87 8.60 4.10
C ILE A 48 -8.38 8.74 3.99
N GLN A 49 -8.84 9.81 3.34
CA GLN A 49 -10.25 10.07 3.08
C GLN A 49 -10.47 10.14 1.57
N ALA A 50 -11.58 9.58 1.09
CA ALA A 50 -11.95 9.60 -0.31
C ALA A 50 -13.34 10.22 -0.51
N PRO A 51 -13.61 10.79 -1.70
CA PRO A 51 -14.96 11.18 -2.10
C PRO A 51 -15.97 10.04 -1.98
N ARG A 52 -17.25 10.40 -1.89
CA ARG A 52 -18.35 9.42 -1.85
C ARG A 52 -18.30 8.54 -3.11
N GLY A 53 -18.58 7.24 -2.93
CA GLY A 53 -18.59 6.26 -4.01
C GLY A 53 -17.25 5.59 -4.29
N LEU A 54 -16.18 5.99 -3.59
CA LEU A 54 -14.86 5.35 -3.70
C LEU A 54 -14.54 4.56 -2.43
N THR A 55 -13.89 3.40 -2.61
CA THR A 55 -13.35 2.60 -1.50
C THR A 55 -11.84 2.65 -1.55
N VAL A 56 -11.21 3.04 -0.44
CA VAL A 56 -9.76 3.08 -0.30
C VAL A 56 -9.33 1.97 0.65
N ARG A 57 -8.38 1.14 0.20
CA ARG A 57 -7.68 0.19 1.05
C ARG A 57 -6.39 0.83 1.55
N GLN A 58 -6.38 1.25 2.80
CA GLN A 58 -5.18 1.80 3.44
C GLN A 58 -4.24 0.68 3.86
N SER A 59 -3.03 0.66 3.30
CA SER A 59 -2.01 -0.39 3.59
C SER A 59 -1.30 -0.18 4.91
N ARG A 60 -1.10 1.07 5.34
CA ARG A 60 -0.40 1.43 6.58
C ARG A 60 -1.23 2.40 7.42
N PRO A 61 -1.48 2.10 8.71
CA PRO A 61 -2.28 2.98 9.59
C PRO A 61 -1.51 4.23 10.05
N GLY A 62 -0.20 4.30 9.83
CA GLY A 62 0.65 5.38 10.30
C GLY A 62 2.13 5.13 10.02
N TYR A 63 2.98 6.00 10.56
CA TYR A 63 4.43 5.85 10.52
C TYR A 63 5.02 6.13 11.91
N LYS A 64 6.13 5.46 12.25
CA LYS A 64 6.96 5.82 13.40
C LYS A 64 8.13 6.65 12.88
N SER A 65 8.31 7.85 13.42
CA SER A 65 9.48 8.68 13.11
C SER A 65 10.72 8.09 13.79
N SER A 66 11.90 8.39 13.24
CA SER A 66 13.14 8.00 13.91
C SER A 66 13.30 8.80 15.21
N ASP A 67 14.05 8.26 16.15
CA ASP A 67 14.56 9.09 17.25
C ASP A 67 15.65 10.05 16.72
N LYS A 68 15.96 11.09 17.49
CA LYS A 68 17.01 12.06 17.10
C LYS A 68 18.41 11.50 17.22
#